data_AF-A0A4Y9IYG7-F1
#
_entry.id   AF-A0A4Y9IYG7-F1
#
_cell.length_a   1.000
_cell.length_b   1.000
_cell.length_c   1.000
_cell.angle_alpha   90.00
_cell.angle_beta   90.00
_cell.angle_gamma   90.00
#
_symmetry.space_group_name_H-M   'P 1'
#
loop_
_entity.id
_entity.type
_entity.pdbx_description
1 polymer ?
#
loop_
_entity_poly.entity_id
_entity_poly.type
_entity_poly.pdbx_seq_one_letter_code
_entity_poly.pdbx_strand_id
1 'polypeptide(L)'
;MTIKKFDSTFDTALWIIFLALCAGSWFLSKKICAPEYEHVENPIVKNYLYTGKNGSKTEAQYEAVWYHPDFSSPRIKLYDSEHDKAYDIKDEYLLEYQSLMPESRYSDFFYRWFWVWVVLFVIISAVATYYLGGAIRDNILYQKIKRDPTFSDVAYFLYTDRVSCRDKAKALIPATIDKYIKDKIPQLSQKYSPSFVKLIIQLLTTIRYQNDTNIKFFMSYLENTTDQLSYLKSLAAAWASPQRDNHPQAQQIREQISALRQNKYVKIETSITPEDVSAIVTRKLNALFTEIMGSEVFSFDAYESKYLDTVKMPGNIFVTIETENTPRTFTWSGSEYSNCSFPGIDVRMTIYHYVNREKNILWDRLLDAKCTYKAENLNVTDLYDNMITKTLESFDESLKK
;
A
#
# COMPACT_ATOMS: atom_id res chain seq x y z
N MET A 1 13.27 10.74 14.56
CA MET A 1 11.98 10.76 13.85
C MET A 1 12.12 9.90 12.60
N THR A 2 11.39 8.79 12.51
CA THR A 2 11.45 7.87 11.36
C THR A 2 11.09 8.60 10.07
N ILE A 3 11.65 8.18 8.94
CA ILE A 3 11.36 8.78 7.64
C ILE A 3 9.87 8.70 7.31
N LYS A 4 9.21 7.58 7.64
CA LYS A 4 7.76 7.41 7.51
C LYS A 4 6.93 8.50 8.23
N LYS A 5 7.31 8.89 9.46
CA LYS A 5 6.61 9.95 10.19
C LYS A 5 6.84 11.33 9.56
N PHE A 6 8.06 11.56 9.06
CA PHE A 6 8.40 12.81 8.38
C PHE A 6 7.67 12.93 7.03
N ASP A 7 7.57 11.84 6.28
CA ASP A 7 6.83 11.76 5.02
C ASP A 7 5.34 12.07 5.22
N SER A 8 4.69 11.41 6.19
CA SER A 8 3.29 11.68 6.55
C SER A 8 3.05 13.15 6.97
N THR A 9 4.02 13.78 7.62
CA THR A 9 3.94 15.22 7.96
C THR A 9 4.02 16.09 6.70
N PHE A 10 4.90 15.73 5.75
CA PHE A 10 5.01 16.42 4.46
C PHE A 10 3.74 16.26 3.63
N ASP A 11 3.16 15.07 3.56
CA ASP A 11 1.90 14.84 2.85
C ASP A 11 0.78 15.68 3.46
N THR A 12 0.69 15.74 4.79
CA THR A 12 -0.27 16.62 5.49
C THR A 12 -0.04 18.09 5.15
N ALA A 13 1.21 18.55 5.11
CA ALA A 13 1.54 19.92 4.73
C ALA A 13 1.18 20.22 3.28
N LEU A 14 1.43 19.29 2.35
CA LEU A 14 1.04 19.42 0.94
C LEU A 14 -0.48 19.51 0.79
N TRP A 15 -1.26 18.73 1.55
CA TRP A 15 -2.71 18.85 1.61
C TRP A 15 -3.17 20.22 2.13
N ILE A 16 -2.54 20.75 3.18
CA ILE A 16 -2.85 22.08 3.69
C ILE A 16 -2.57 23.15 2.64
N ILE A 17 -1.43 23.06 1.94
CA ILE A 17 -1.09 23.97 0.84
C ILE A 17 -2.12 23.87 -0.29
N PHE A 18 -2.52 22.65 -0.67
CA PHE A 18 -3.56 22.46 -1.69
C PHE A 18 -4.89 23.10 -1.30
N LEU A 19 -5.36 22.91 -0.06
CA LEU A 19 -6.58 23.55 0.43
C LEU A 19 -6.47 25.08 0.44
N ALA A 20 -5.31 25.63 0.81
CA ALA A 20 -5.05 27.06 0.75
C ALA A 20 -5.07 27.58 -0.69
N LEU A 21 -4.51 26.83 -1.66
CA LEU A 21 -4.56 27.16 -3.08
C LEU A 21 -5.98 27.09 -3.62
N CYS A 22 -6.81 26.12 -3.21
CA CYS A 22 -8.22 26.06 -3.57
C CYS A 22 -8.99 27.29 -3.05
N ALA A 23 -8.75 27.69 -1.80
CA ALA A 23 -9.32 28.92 -1.25
C ALA A 23 -8.84 30.17 -2.02
N GLY A 24 -7.55 30.27 -2.32
CA GLY A 24 -7.00 31.35 -3.14
C GLY A 24 -7.59 31.40 -4.55
N SER A 25 -7.79 30.23 -5.17
CA SER A 25 -8.41 30.07 -6.49
C SER A 25 -9.83 30.61 -6.53
N TRP A 26 -10.59 30.40 -5.46
CA TRP A 26 -11.94 30.98 -5.30
C TRP A 26 -11.89 32.52 -5.31
N PHE A 27 -10.97 33.15 -4.58
CA PHE A 27 -10.84 34.61 -4.56
C PHE A 27 -10.28 35.18 -5.86
N LEU A 28 -9.31 34.51 -6.48
CA LEU A 28 -8.71 34.92 -7.75
C LEU A 28 -9.72 34.84 -8.90
N SER A 29 -10.52 33.79 -8.94
CA SER A 29 -11.56 33.62 -9.98
C SER A 29 -12.62 34.72 -9.96
N LYS A 30 -12.84 35.37 -8.80
CA LYS A 30 -13.70 36.56 -8.70
C LYS A 30 -13.09 37.82 -9.32
N LYS A 31 -11.77 37.90 -9.47
CA LYS A 31 -11.03 39.13 -9.85
C LYS A 31 -10.46 39.15 -11.26
N ILE A 32 -10.30 38.00 -11.93
CA ILE A 32 -9.43 37.90 -13.12
C ILE A 32 -10.02 38.46 -14.43
N CYS A 33 -11.32 38.78 -14.54
CA CYS A 33 -11.89 39.12 -15.86
C CYS A 33 -12.97 40.21 -15.93
N ALA A 34 -13.24 40.99 -14.88
CA ALA A 34 -14.22 42.07 -15.03
C ALA A 34 -13.50 43.26 -15.67
N PRO A 35 -13.85 43.70 -16.89
CA PRO A 35 -13.44 45.02 -17.31
C PRO A 35 -14.01 46.01 -16.28
N GLU A 36 -13.19 46.94 -15.79
CA GLU A 36 -13.62 47.89 -14.75
C GLU A 36 -14.84 48.69 -15.22
N TYR A 37 -14.91 48.95 -16.53
CA TYR A 37 -16.03 49.59 -17.22
C TYR A 37 -16.43 48.75 -18.46
N GLU A 38 -17.71 48.43 -18.58
CA GLU A 38 -18.28 47.73 -19.73
C GLU A 38 -19.36 48.58 -20.40
N HIS A 39 -19.17 48.86 -21.69
CA HIS A 39 -20.07 49.70 -22.48
C HIS A 39 -21.37 48.97 -22.79
N VAL A 40 -22.48 49.68 -22.66
CA VAL A 40 -23.81 49.13 -22.92
C VAL A 40 -24.16 49.30 -24.40
N GLU A 41 -24.91 48.34 -24.95
CA GLU A 41 -25.44 48.45 -26.30
C GLU A 41 -26.42 49.64 -26.38
N ASN A 42 -26.10 50.64 -27.19
CA ASN A 42 -26.82 51.93 -27.31
C ASN A 42 -26.82 52.75 -26.00
N PRO A 43 -25.66 53.28 -25.57
CA PRO A 43 -25.58 54.03 -24.32
C PRO A 43 -26.34 55.36 -24.43
N ILE A 44 -26.96 55.79 -23.34
CA ILE A 44 -27.43 57.17 -23.20
C ILE A 44 -26.21 58.06 -23.04
N VAL A 45 -26.01 58.97 -23.99
CA VAL A 45 -24.88 59.90 -24.03
C VAL A 45 -25.31 61.28 -23.54
N LYS A 46 -24.57 61.88 -22.60
CA LYS A 46 -24.79 63.25 -22.12
C LYS A 46 -23.56 64.11 -22.34
N ASN A 47 -23.73 65.20 -23.09
CA ASN A 47 -22.67 66.16 -23.37
C ASN A 47 -22.45 67.11 -22.20
N TYR A 48 -21.20 67.49 -21.96
CA TYR A 48 -20.82 68.52 -20.99
C TYR A 48 -19.59 69.31 -21.45
N LEU A 49 -19.39 70.50 -20.89
CA LEU A 49 -18.22 71.33 -21.17
C LEU A 49 -17.09 70.96 -20.20
N TYR A 50 -16.09 70.26 -20.70
CA TYR A 50 -14.87 69.95 -19.97
C TYR A 50 -13.93 71.15 -19.96
N THR A 51 -13.41 71.53 -18.79
CA THR A 51 -12.40 72.58 -18.66
C THR A 51 -11.06 71.94 -18.34
N GLY A 52 -10.13 71.98 -19.29
CA GLY A 52 -8.78 71.44 -19.13
C GLY A 52 -7.93 72.25 -18.15
N LYS A 53 -6.79 71.67 -17.73
CA LYS A 53 -5.85 72.29 -16.76
C LYS A 53 -5.30 73.65 -17.22
N ASN A 54 -5.34 73.93 -18.52
CA ASN A 54 -4.89 75.19 -19.13
C ASN A 54 -6.03 76.21 -19.33
N GLY A 55 -7.24 75.93 -18.81
CA GLY A 55 -8.41 76.81 -18.94
C GLY A 55 -9.17 76.69 -20.27
N SER A 56 -8.71 75.87 -21.21
CA SER A 56 -9.40 75.58 -22.47
C SER A 56 -10.66 74.75 -22.24
N LYS A 57 -11.77 75.14 -22.88
CA LYS A 57 -13.04 74.43 -22.80
C LYS A 57 -13.25 73.59 -24.06
N THR A 58 -13.54 72.30 -23.88
CA THR A 58 -13.88 71.35 -24.96
C THR A 58 -15.18 70.65 -24.61
N GLU A 59 -15.98 70.31 -25.62
CA GLU A 59 -17.14 69.43 -25.40
C GLU A 59 -16.64 68.01 -25.13
N ALA A 60 -17.15 67.40 -24.08
CA ALA A 60 -16.88 66.02 -23.67
C ALA A 60 -18.21 65.29 -23.41
N GLN A 61 -18.16 63.97 -23.32
CA GLN A 61 -19.36 63.13 -23.25
C GLN A 61 -19.26 62.14 -22.10
N TYR A 62 -20.35 62.01 -21.35
CA TYR A 62 -20.56 60.88 -20.45
C TYR A 62 -21.42 59.83 -21.13
N GLU A 63 -21.02 58.58 -21.02
CA GLU A 63 -21.82 57.41 -21.36
C GLU A 63 -22.15 56.61 -20.10
N ALA A 64 -23.33 56.01 -20.06
CA ALA A 64 -23.67 55.06 -19.00
C ALA A 64 -23.00 53.71 -19.25
N VAL A 65 -22.22 53.25 -18.28
CA VAL A 65 -21.47 51.98 -18.34
C VAL A 65 -21.75 51.13 -17.10
N TRP A 66 -21.56 49.82 -17.26
CA TRP A 66 -21.44 48.92 -16.12
C TRP A 66 -20.06 49.10 -15.49
N TYR A 67 -20.03 49.59 -14.27
CA TYR A 67 -18.84 49.62 -13.42
C TYR A 67 -18.79 48.37 -12.56
N HIS A 68 -17.70 47.61 -12.68
CA HIS A 68 -17.51 46.33 -12.02
C HIS A 68 -16.36 46.41 -11.00
N PRO A 69 -16.59 46.90 -9.76
CA PRO A 69 -15.56 46.89 -8.72
C PRO A 69 -15.18 45.46 -8.31
N ASP A 70 -16.17 44.56 -8.38
CA ASP A 70 -16.04 43.12 -8.45
C ASP A 70 -17.21 42.57 -9.27
N PHE A 71 -17.08 41.38 -9.86
CA PHE A 71 -18.14 40.74 -10.65
C PHE A 71 -19.43 40.44 -9.85
N SER A 72 -19.36 40.44 -8.51
CA SER A 72 -20.50 40.13 -7.64
C SER A 72 -21.38 41.33 -7.34
N SER A 73 -20.95 42.55 -7.67
CA SER A 73 -21.63 43.79 -7.29
C SER A 73 -21.54 44.86 -8.39
N PRO A 74 -22.04 44.57 -9.62
CA PRO A 74 -22.02 45.54 -10.70
C PRO A 74 -22.85 46.78 -10.35
N ARG A 75 -22.41 47.97 -10.77
CA ARG A 75 -23.12 49.24 -10.56
C ARG A 75 -23.13 50.06 -11.84
N ILE A 76 -24.11 50.93 -12.00
CA ILE A 76 -24.15 51.84 -13.16
C ILE A 76 -23.43 53.14 -12.80
N LYS A 77 -22.51 53.58 -13.65
CA LYS A 77 -21.82 54.88 -13.54
C LYS A 77 -21.85 55.63 -14.87
N LEU A 78 -21.69 56.94 -14.80
CA LEU A 78 -21.37 57.78 -15.96
C LEU A 78 -19.86 57.79 -16.15
N TYR A 79 -19.37 57.39 -17.31
CA TYR A 79 -17.96 57.32 -17.64
C TYR A 79 -17.63 58.19 -18.84
N ASP A 80 -16.53 58.93 -18.75
CA ASP A 80 -15.91 59.68 -19.84
C ASP A 80 -14.60 58.96 -20.20
N SER A 81 -14.62 58.23 -21.31
CA SER A 81 -13.50 57.41 -21.78
C SER A 81 -12.33 58.23 -22.31
N GLU A 82 -12.55 59.48 -22.74
CA GLU A 82 -11.48 60.35 -23.25
C GLU A 82 -10.65 60.96 -22.12
N HIS A 83 -11.26 61.17 -20.96
CA HIS A 83 -10.61 61.81 -19.80
C HIS A 83 -10.46 60.89 -18.58
N ASP A 84 -10.88 59.63 -18.70
CA ASP A 84 -10.89 58.61 -17.66
C ASP A 84 -11.53 59.10 -16.35
N LYS A 85 -12.76 59.62 -16.46
CA LYS A 85 -13.53 60.13 -15.31
C LYS A 85 -14.85 59.39 -15.15
N ALA A 86 -15.13 58.92 -13.94
CA ALA A 86 -16.38 58.25 -13.59
C ALA A 86 -17.15 59.00 -12.49
N TYR A 87 -18.48 59.05 -12.59
CA TYR A 87 -19.38 59.67 -11.62
C TYR A 87 -20.57 58.76 -11.30
N ASP A 88 -21.03 58.81 -10.05
CA ASP A 88 -22.25 58.12 -9.63
C ASP A 88 -23.49 58.82 -10.21
N ILE A 89 -24.47 58.01 -10.65
CA ILE A 89 -25.72 58.51 -11.21
C ILE A 89 -26.61 59.01 -10.07
N LYS A 90 -27.26 60.17 -10.26
CA LYS A 90 -28.30 60.66 -9.33
C LYS A 90 -29.52 59.75 -9.36
N ASP A 91 -30.09 59.47 -8.19
CA ASP A 91 -31.25 58.58 -8.01
C ASP A 91 -32.42 58.85 -8.97
N GLU A 92 -32.66 60.11 -9.32
CA GLU A 92 -33.74 60.54 -10.21
C GLU A 92 -33.65 60.00 -11.65
N TYR A 93 -32.45 59.63 -12.12
CA TYR A 93 -32.25 59.05 -13.46
C TYR A 93 -31.98 57.55 -13.42
N LEU A 94 -31.84 56.93 -12.24
CA LEU A 94 -31.39 55.55 -12.09
C LEU A 94 -32.30 54.54 -12.80
N LEU A 95 -33.62 54.73 -12.72
CA LEU A 95 -34.62 53.86 -13.34
C LEU A 95 -34.52 53.83 -14.88
N GLU A 96 -34.20 54.96 -15.49
CA GLU A 96 -34.05 55.09 -16.95
C GLU A 96 -32.86 54.23 -17.43
N TYR A 97 -31.73 54.33 -16.74
CA TYR A 97 -30.54 53.54 -17.07
C TYR A 97 -30.66 52.04 -16.72
N GLN A 98 -31.36 51.68 -15.63
CA GLN A 98 -31.60 50.29 -15.25
C GLN A 98 -32.40 49.52 -16.32
N SER A 99 -33.33 50.18 -17.01
CA SER A 99 -34.18 49.54 -18.04
C SER A 99 -33.40 49.05 -19.26
N LEU A 100 -32.23 49.63 -19.53
CA LEU A 100 -31.33 49.26 -20.64
C LEU A 100 -30.34 48.16 -20.23
N MET A 101 -30.40 47.69 -18.98
CA MET A 101 -29.31 46.96 -18.32
C MET A 101 -29.84 45.80 -17.44
N PRO A 102 -30.37 44.69 -18.01
CA PRO A 102 -30.96 43.61 -17.22
C PRO A 102 -29.90 42.82 -16.44
N GLU A 103 -30.01 42.83 -15.11
CA GLU A 103 -29.14 42.09 -14.17
C GLU A 103 -29.05 40.58 -14.48
N SER A 104 -30.09 40.00 -15.10
CA SER A 104 -30.18 38.59 -15.44
C SER A 104 -29.21 38.12 -16.53
N ARG A 105 -28.67 39.02 -17.37
CA ARG A 105 -27.70 38.66 -18.42
C ARG A 105 -26.37 38.20 -17.83
N TYR A 106 -25.99 38.73 -16.67
CA TYR A 106 -24.67 38.47 -16.06
C TYR A 106 -24.65 37.30 -15.09
N SER A 107 -25.76 36.99 -14.41
CA SER A 107 -25.77 35.94 -13.37
C SER A 107 -25.37 34.56 -13.92
N ASP A 108 -25.93 34.17 -15.08
CA ASP A 108 -25.71 32.84 -15.67
C ASP A 108 -24.35 32.70 -16.34
N PHE A 109 -23.91 33.75 -17.05
CA PHE A 109 -22.58 33.80 -17.65
C PHE A 109 -21.49 33.81 -16.57
N PHE A 110 -21.66 34.64 -15.53
CA PHE A 110 -20.78 34.69 -14.37
C PHE A 110 -20.67 33.34 -13.69
N TYR A 111 -21.81 32.68 -13.41
CA TYR A 111 -21.81 31.38 -12.75
C TYR A 111 -21.00 30.35 -13.56
N ARG A 112 -21.26 30.23 -14.87
CA ARG A 112 -20.52 29.28 -15.74
C ARG A 112 -19.03 29.61 -15.82
N TRP A 113 -18.69 30.88 -16.03
CA TRP A 113 -17.30 31.33 -16.16
C TRP A 113 -16.51 31.18 -14.87
N PHE A 114 -17.08 31.60 -13.75
CA PHE A 114 -16.50 31.45 -12.42
C PHE A 114 -16.14 30.00 -12.13
N TRP A 115 -17.06 29.06 -12.37
CA TRP A 115 -16.80 27.65 -12.15
C TRP A 115 -15.74 27.09 -13.11
N VAL A 116 -15.68 27.54 -14.38
CA VAL A 116 -14.62 27.15 -15.31
C VAL A 116 -13.24 27.53 -14.78
N TRP A 117 -13.07 28.77 -14.29
CA TRP A 117 -11.80 29.21 -13.70
C TRP A 117 -11.46 28.50 -12.41
N VAL A 118 -12.43 28.34 -11.51
CA VAL A 118 -12.22 27.58 -10.26
C VAL A 118 -11.76 26.16 -10.57
N VAL A 119 -12.41 25.47 -11.51
CA VAL A 119 -12.03 24.11 -11.92
C VAL A 119 -10.62 24.10 -12.51
N LEU A 120 -10.30 25.03 -13.43
CA LEU A 120 -8.97 25.13 -14.02
C LEU A 120 -7.88 25.35 -12.96
N PHE A 121 -8.08 26.28 -12.04
CA PHE A 121 -7.10 26.57 -10.97
C PHE A 121 -6.98 25.42 -9.97
N VAL A 122 -8.07 24.72 -9.65
CA VAL A 122 -8.03 23.51 -8.82
C VAL A 122 -7.21 22.41 -9.51
N ILE A 123 -7.40 22.20 -10.82
CA ILE A 123 -6.60 21.23 -11.60
C ILE A 123 -5.12 21.61 -11.58
N ILE A 124 -4.78 22.87 -11.88
CA ILE A 124 -3.39 23.35 -11.86
C ILE A 124 -2.78 23.20 -10.45
N SER A 125 -3.54 23.53 -9.41
CA SER A 125 -3.11 23.38 -8.01
C SER A 125 -2.86 21.92 -7.66
N ALA A 126 -3.74 21.00 -8.07
CA ALA A 126 -3.56 19.58 -7.85
C ALA A 126 -2.30 19.06 -8.56
N VAL A 127 -2.08 19.45 -9.82
CA VAL A 127 -0.88 19.10 -10.58
C VAL A 127 0.38 19.67 -9.91
N ALA A 128 0.37 20.94 -9.50
CA ALA A 128 1.50 21.57 -8.84
C ALA A 128 1.83 20.92 -7.49
N THR A 129 0.84 20.70 -6.63
CA THR A 129 1.04 20.06 -5.33
C THR A 129 1.53 18.62 -5.50
N TYR A 130 0.95 17.86 -6.43
CA TYR A 130 1.30 16.46 -6.64
C TYR A 130 2.69 16.28 -7.26
N TYR A 131 2.98 16.95 -8.39
CA TYR A 131 4.24 16.75 -9.11
C TYR A 131 5.39 17.60 -8.57
N LEU A 132 5.19 18.91 -8.38
CA LEU A 132 6.25 19.80 -7.87
C LEU A 132 6.46 19.60 -6.38
N GLY A 133 5.38 19.58 -5.60
CA GLY A 133 5.43 19.30 -4.17
C GLY A 133 5.98 17.90 -3.89
N GLY A 134 5.53 16.90 -4.64
CA GLY A 134 6.07 15.53 -4.58
C GLY A 134 7.56 15.45 -4.91
N ALA A 135 8.04 16.12 -5.97
CA ALA A 135 9.46 16.13 -6.32
C ALA A 135 10.35 16.79 -5.24
N ILE A 136 9.87 17.88 -4.63
CA ILE A 136 10.56 18.55 -3.51
C ILE A 136 10.62 17.61 -2.30
N ARG A 137 9.49 17.00 -1.93
CA ARG A 137 9.40 16.00 -0.85
C ARG A 137 10.40 14.86 -1.08
N ASP A 138 10.39 14.26 -2.26
CA ASP A 138 11.28 13.15 -2.61
C ASP A 138 12.76 13.54 -2.50
N ASN A 139 13.14 14.75 -2.94
CA ASN A 139 14.51 15.24 -2.80
C ASN A 139 14.90 15.49 -1.33
N ILE A 140 14.04 16.12 -0.53
CA ILE A 140 14.31 16.35 0.91
C ILE A 140 14.49 15.01 1.63
N LEU A 141 13.60 14.05 1.35
CA LEU A 141 13.67 12.70 1.90
C LEU A 141 14.97 12.00 1.49
N TYR A 142 15.34 12.06 0.21
CA TYR A 142 16.59 11.48 -0.28
C TYR A 142 17.82 12.10 0.40
N GLN A 143 17.89 13.43 0.55
CA GLN A 143 19.01 14.08 1.23
C GLN A 143 19.13 13.66 2.70
N LYS A 144 18.00 13.40 3.36
CA LYS A 144 17.99 12.87 4.73
C LYS A 144 18.52 11.43 4.78
N ILE A 145 18.08 10.56 3.87
CA ILE A 145 18.57 9.18 3.73
C ILE A 145 20.07 9.18 3.45
N LYS A 146 20.53 10.02 2.51
CA LYS A 146 21.92 10.08 2.08
C LYS A 146 22.89 10.40 3.24
N ARG A 147 22.46 11.20 4.23
CA ARG A 147 23.30 11.61 5.36
C ARG A 147 23.59 10.47 6.35
N ASP A 148 22.60 9.61 6.61
CA ASP A 148 22.76 8.41 7.43
C ASP A 148 21.89 7.28 6.84
N PRO A 149 22.40 6.56 5.84
CA PRO A 149 21.58 5.63 5.10
C PRO A 149 21.38 4.35 5.93
N THR A 150 20.12 4.00 6.14
CA THR A 150 19.72 2.71 6.69
C THR A 150 18.99 1.91 5.62
N PHE A 151 19.11 0.58 5.65
CA PHE A 151 18.43 -0.27 4.67
C PHE A 151 16.91 -0.06 4.71
N SER A 152 16.36 0.07 5.92
CA SER A 152 14.93 0.31 6.12
C SER A 152 14.43 1.59 5.45
N ASP A 153 15.19 2.67 5.57
CA ASP A 153 14.82 3.97 5.03
C ASP A 153 14.91 4.00 3.50
N VAL A 154 15.93 3.35 2.93
CA VAL A 154 16.08 3.16 1.49
C VAL A 154 14.94 2.31 0.93
N ALA A 155 14.62 1.19 1.58
CA ALA A 155 13.56 0.31 1.14
C ALA A 155 12.18 0.97 1.20
N TYR A 156 11.87 1.71 2.28
CA TYR A 156 10.64 2.51 2.36
C TYR A 156 10.54 3.53 1.22
N PHE A 157 11.64 4.22 0.89
CA PHE A 157 11.67 5.19 -0.21
C PHE A 157 11.36 4.53 -1.56
N LEU A 158 11.87 3.32 -1.80
CA LEU A 158 11.72 2.60 -3.06
C LEU A 158 10.38 1.86 -3.20
N TYR A 159 9.75 1.50 -2.07
CA TYR A 159 8.45 0.83 -2.05
C TYR A 159 7.31 1.74 -2.51
N THR A 160 7.28 2.99 -2.03
CA THR A 160 6.26 3.96 -2.43
C THR A 160 6.41 4.38 -3.90
N ASP A 161 5.30 4.73 -4.57
CA ASP A 161 5.25 5.22 -5.98
C ASP A 161 5.93 6.59 -6.17
N ARG A 162 7.24 6.65 -5.90
CA ARG A 162 8.08 7.84 -6.08
C ARG A 162 8.77 7.80 -7.43
N VAL A 163 8.67 8.91 -8.14
CA VAL A 163 9.28 9.10 -9.46
C VAL A 163 10.64 9.79 -9.33
N SER A 164 10.80 10.74 -8.41
CA SER A 164 12.04 11.51 -8.27
C SER A 164 13.05 10.81 -7.35
N CYS A 165 14.35 10.93 -7.68
CA CYS A 165 15.48 10.39 -6.91
C CYS A 165 15.51 8.87 -6.68
N ARG A 166 14.61 8.09 -7.29
CA ARG A 166 14.52 6.62 -7.14
C ARG A 166 15.84 5.92 -7.46
N ASP A 167 16.47 6.20 -8.60
CA ASP A 167 17.74 5.57 -8.98
C ASP A 167 18.89 5.94 -8.04
N LYS A 168 18.88 7.18 -7.54
CA LYS A 168 19.87 7.63 -6.55
C LYS A 168 19.71 6.92 -5.22
N ALA A 169 18.47 6.62 -4.81
CA ALA A 169 18.17 5.82 -3.62
C ALA A 169 18.54 4.34 -3.85
N LYS A 170 18.27 3.76 -5.04
CA LYS A 170 18.70 2.40 -5.40
C LYS A 170 20.21 2.23 -5.28
N ALA A 171 21.00 3.20 -5.70
CA ALA A 171 22.46 3.15 -5.57
C ALA A 171 22.97 3.04 -4.12
N LEU A 172 22.12 3.29 -3.11
CA LEU A 172 22.47 3.13 -1.69
C LEU A 172 22.22 1.71 -1.16
N ILE A 173 21.56 0.84 -1.91
CA ILE A 173 21.21 -0.53 -1.48
C ILE A 173 22.46 -1.32 -1.04
N PRO A 174 23.56 -1.40 -1.81
CA PRO A 174 24.69 -2.24 -1.42
C PRO A 174 25.33 -1.80 -0.10
N ALA A 175 25.62 -0.51 0.04
CA ALA A 175 26.25 0.04 1.24
C ALA A 175 25.37 -0.11 2.48
N THR A 176 24.05 0.04 2.34
CA THR A 176 23.11 -0.11 3.46
C THR A 176 22.93 -1.56 3.89
N ILE A 177 22.96 -2.50 2.95
CA ILE A 177 22.92 -3.93 3.26
C ILE A 177 24.20 -4.38 3.95
N ASP A 178 25.37 -3.96 3.46
CA ASP A 178 26.65 -4.33 4.09
C ASP A 178 26.71 -3.79 5.54
N LYS A 179 26.26 -2.55 5.76
CA LYS A 179 26.12 -1.95 7.10
C LYS A 179 25.12 -2.74 7.96
N TYR A 180 23.95 -3.09 7.42
CA TYR A 180 22.95 -3.88 8.13
C TYR A 180 23.50 -5.25 8.54
N ILE A 181 24.18 -5.96 7.62
CA ILE A 181 24.79 -7.26 7.90
C ILE A 181 25.80 -7.14 9.03
N LYS A 182 26.67 -6.12 8.98
CA LYS A 182 27.67 -5.90 10.01
C LYS A 182 27.07 -5.59 11.39
N ASP A 183 26.06 -4.72 11.44
CA ASP A 183 25.58 -4.14 12.70
C ASP A 183 24.41 -4.91 13.33
N LYS A 184 23.53 -5.51 12.52
CA LYS A 184 22.28 -6.14 12.97
C LYS A 184 22.31 -7.65 13.02
N ILE A 185 23.07 -8.33 12.16
CA ILE A 185 23.14 -9.80 12.18
C ILE A 185 23.63 -10.36 13.51
N PRO A 186 24.66 -9.79 14.19
CA PRO A 186 25.08 -10.29 15.50
C PRO A 186 23.95 -10.27 16.55
N GLN A 187 23.06 -9.26 16.48
CA GLN A 187 21.90 -9.14 17.38
C GLN A 187 20.83 -10.17 17.01
N LEU A 188 20.59 -10.39 15.71
CA LEU A 188 19.65 -11.39 15.23
C LEU A 188 20.09 -12.82 15.58
N SER A 189 21.40 -13.10 15.54
CA SER A 189 21.98 -14.38 15.97
C SER A 189 21.75 -14.71 17.45
N GLN A 190 21.39 -13.74 18.29
CA GLN A 190 21.03 -13.98 19.69
C GLN A 190 19.53 -14.31 19.86
N LYS A 191 18.68 -13.93 18.90
CA LYS A 191 17.22 -14.05 18.98
C LYS A 191 16.65 -15.17 18.09
N TYR A 192 17.36 -15.57 17.06
CA TYR A 192 16.88 -16.50 16.05
C TYR A 192 17.87 -17.63 15.79
N SER A 193 17.38 -18.76 15.27
CA SER A 193 18.23 -19.90 14.94
C SER A 193 19.29 -19.56 13.88
N PRO A 194 20.49 -20.18 13.93
CA PRO A 194 21.54 -19.92 12.94
C PRO A 194 21.11 -20.18 11.49
N SER A 195 20.22 -21.15 11.28
CA SER A 195 19.66 -21.46 9.95
C SER A 195 18.79 -20.31 9.43
N PHE A 196 17.96 -19.72 10.29
CA PHE A 196 17.12 -18.59 9.90
C PHE A 196 17.94 -17.31 9.69
N VAL A 197 18.95 -17.06 10.52
CA VAL A 197 19.86 -15.92 10.31
C VAL A 197 20.62 -16.05 8.99
N LYS A 198 21.07 -17.27 8.63
CA LYS A 198 21.69 -17.53 7.33
C LYS A 198 20.74 -17.23 6.17
N LEU A 199 19.46 -17.59 6.29
CA LEU A 199 18.41 -17.21 5.32
C LEU A 199 18.32 -15.69 5.16
N ILE A 200 18.30 -14.91 6.26
CA ILE A 200 18.26 -13.43 6.21
C ILE A 200 19.50 -12.87 5.48
N ILE A 201 20.69 -13.41 5.75
CA ILE A 201 21.92 -12.99 5.07
C ILE A 201 21.86 -13.29 3.57
N GLN A 202 21.38 -14.48 3.20
CA GLN A 202 21.26 -14.89 1.79
C GLN A 202 20.22 -14.04 1.05
N LEU A 203 19.10 -13.73 1.70
CA LEU A 203 18.09 -12.79 1.21
C LEU A 203 18.70 -11.42 0.94
N LEU A 204 19.35 -10.84 1.95
CA LEU A 204 20.01 -9.53 1.84
C LEU A 204 21.07 -9.50 0.75
N THR A 205 21.85 -10.57 0.63
CA THR A 205 22.87 -10.69 -0.42
C THR A 205 22.23 -10.74 -1.81
N THR A 206 21.05 -11.36 -1.93
CA THR A 206 20.27 -11.41 -3.17
C THR A 206 19.74 -10.04 -3.55
N ILE A 207 19.15 -9.30 -2.61
CA ILE A 207 18.72 -7.89 -2.79
C ILE A 207 19.89 -7.04 -3.26
N ARG A 208 21.05 -7.18 -2.62
CA ARG A 208 22.27 -6.47 -2.98
C ARG A 208 22.68 -6.76 -4.42
N TYR A 209 22.63 -8.02 -4.84
CA TYR A 209 23.00 -8.42 -6.21
C TYR A 209 21.99 -7.94 -7.25
N GLN A 210 20.69 -8.04 -6.95
CA GLN A 210 19.62 -7.56 -7.83
C GLN A 210 19.53 -6.03 -7.88
N ASN A 211 20.07 -5.35 -6.87
CA ASN A 211 19.93 -3.91 -6.66
C ASN A 211 18.46 -3.44 -6.69
N ASP A 212 17.59 -4.30 -6.18
CA ASP A 212 16.15 -4.05 -6.05
C ASP A 212 15.71 -4.55 -4.68
N THR A 213 14.97 -3.71 -3.97
CA THR A 213 14.39 -4.05 -2.68
C THR A 213 13.12 -4.88 -2.82
N ASN A 214 12.51 -4.90 -4.01
CA ASN A 214 11.27 -5.63 -4.24
C ASN A 214 11.53 -7.10 -4.51
N ILE A 215 11.54 -7.92 -3.45
CA ILE A 215 11.64 -9.38 -3.58
C ILE A 215 10.26 -9.97 -3.70
N LYS A 216 10.05 -10.71 -4.79
CA LYS A 216 8.88 -11.55 -4.98
C LYS A 216 9.10 -12.91 -4.33
N PHE A 217 8.17 -13.27 -3.47
CA PHE A 217 8.01 -14.63 -2.97
C PHE A 217 6.99 -15.34 -3.83
N PHE A 218 7.16 -16.64 -4.04
CA PHE A 218 6.20 -17.51 -4.71
C PHE A 218 5.91 -18.69 -3.78
N MET A 219 4.65 -19.11 -3.68
CA MET A 219 4.25 -20.09 -2.68
C MET A 219 3.44 -21.25 -3.28
N SER A 220 3.80 -22.49 -2.96
CA SER A 220 3.02 -23.68 -3.27
C SER A 220 2.40 -24.25 -2.00
N TYR A 221 1.15 -24.70 -2.10
CA TYR A 221 0.54 -25.58 -1.12
C TYR A 221 0.35 -26.96 -1.74
N LEU A 222 0.85 -28.00 -1.07
CA LEU A 222 0.73 -29.40 -1.46
C LEU A 222 -0.03 -30.14 -0.37
N GLU A 223 -1.31 -30.39 -0.63
CA GLU A 223 -2.15 -31.20 0.24
C GLU A 223 -1.94 -32.68 -0.08
N ASN A 224 -1.12 -33.37 0.72
CA ASN A 224 -0.83 -34.79 0.58
C ASN A 224 -1.64 -35.64 1.59
N THR A 225 -2.81 -35.16 2.00
CA THR A 225 -3.68 -35.86 2.93
C THR A 225 -4.57 -36.88 2.23
N THR A 226 -4.68 -38.07 2.81
CA THR A 226 -5.50 -39.17 2.31
C THR A 226 -6.30 -39.81 3.46
N ASP A 227 -7.12 -40.81 3.15
CA ASP A 227 -7.79 -41.63 4.15
C ASP A 227 -6.76 -42.19 5.17
N GLN A 228 -6.92 -41.81 6.44
CA GLN A 228 -5.96 -42.11 7.50
C GLN A 228 -5.79 -43.62 7.71
N LEU A 229 -6.86 -44.41 7.52
CA LEU A 229 -6.77 -45.87 7.63
C LEU A 229 -5.91 -46.46 6.49
N SER A 230 -6.10 -45.98 5.27
CA SER A 230 -5.32 -46.39 4.09
C SER A 230 -3.85 -45.99 4.22
N TYR A 231 -3.58 -44.78 4.71
CA TYR A 231 -2.23 -44.32 5.06
C TYR A 231 -1.57 -45.24 6.08
N LEU A 232 -2.22 -45.52 7.22
CA LEU A 232 -1.66 -46.36 8.28
C LEU A 232 -1.43 -47.82 7.84
N LYS A 233 -2.28 -48.37 6.98
CA LYS A 233 -2.06 -49.70 6.37
C LYS A 233 -0.78 -49.71 5.52
N SER A 234 -0.62 -48.68 4.69
CA SER A 234 0.57 -48.53 3.82
C SER A 234 1.84 -48.33 4.64
N LEU A 235 1.76 -47.51 5.69
CA LEU A 235 2.88 -47.27 6.61
C LEU A 235 3.27 -48.54 7.36
N ALA A 236 2.31 -49.31 7.88
CA ALA A 236 2.57 -50.60 8.52
C ALA A 236 3.30 -51.56 7.57
N ALA A 237 2.85 -51.66 6.32
CA ALA A 237 3.48 -52.52 5.31
C ALA A 237 4.91 -52.07 4.98
N ALA A 238 5.15 -50.77 4.85
CA ALA A 238 6.48 -50.22 4.57
C ALA A 238 7.48 -50.51 5.71
N TRP A 239 7.05 -50.40 6.97
CA TRP A 239 7.89 -50.70 8.13
C TRP A 239 8.02 -52.19 8.43
N ALA A 240 7.16 -53.04 7.84
CA ALA A 240 7.32 -54.49 7.84
C ALA A 240 8.21 -55.00 6.69
N SER A 241 8.72 -54.13 5.82
CA SER A 241 9.59 -54.54 4.73
C SER A 241 10.97 -54.98 5.23
N PRO A 242 11.61 -55.99 4.60
CA PRO A 242 12.93 -56.49 5.00
C PRO A 242 14.02 -55.41 5.07
N GLN A 243 13.88 -54.34 4.29
CA GLN A 243 14.81 -53.21 4.23
C GLN A 243 14.77 -52.33 5.48
N ARG A 244 13.64 -52.30 6.18
CA ARG A 244 13.42 -51.49 7.40
C ARG A 244 13.25 -52.33 8.66
N ASP A 245 13.14 -53.65 8.52
CA ASP A 245 12.93 -54.59 9.62
C ASP A 245 14.04 -54.52 10.68
N ASN A 246 15.27 -54.23 10.23
CA ASN A 246 16.44 -54.07 11.10
C ASN A 246 16.62 -52.65 11.68
N HIS A 247 15.71 -51.72 11.39
CA HIS A 247 15.81 -50.36 11.93
C HIS A 247 15.44 -50.38 13.43
N PRO A 248 16.23 -49.76 14.32
CA PRO A 248 16.04 -49.87 15.77
C PRO A 248 14.68 -49.36 16.28
N GLN A 249 13.99 -48.54 15.49
CA GLN A 249 12.65 -48.00 15.81
C GLN A 249 11.50 -48.73 15.10
N ALA A 250 11.77 -49.70 14.23
CA ALA A 250 10.74 -50.31 13.37
C ALA A 250 9.67 -51.07 14.16
N GLN A 251 10.04 -51.73 15.27
CA GLN A 251 9.09 -52.43 16.14
C GLN A 251 8.17 -51.42 16.86
N GLN A 252 8.74 -50.39 17.48
CA GLN A 252 7.99 -49.35 18.18
C GLN A 252 6.98 -48.64 17.25
N ILE A 253 7.41 -48.28 16.04
CA ILE A 253 6.54 -47.63 15.04
C ILE A 253 5.41 -48.58 14.62
N ARG A 254 5.69 -49.87 14.42
CA ARG A 254 4.65 -50.86 14.07
C ARG A 254 3.62 -51.07 15.18
N GLU A 255 4.07 -51.11 16.43
CA GLU A 255 3.19 -51.21 17.60
C GLU A 255 2.29 -49.98 17.71
N GLN A 256 2.85 -48.78 17.55
CA GLN A 256 2.09 -47.53 17.50
C GLN A 256 1.04 -47.55 16.38
N ILE A 257 1.43 -47.87 15.14
CA ILE A 257 0.50 -47.94 14.00
C ILE A 257 -0.61 -48.97 14.25
N SER A 258 -0.29 -50.09 14.89
CA SER A 258 -1.28 -51.14 15.17
C SER A 258 -2.28 -50.71 16.25
N ALA A 259 -1.82 -50.09 17.33
CA ALA A 259 -2.68 -49.52 18.37
C ALA A 259 -3.60 -48.44 17.78
N LEU A 260 -3.02 -47.58 16.95
CA LEU A 260 -3.72 -46.57 16.18
C LEU A 260 -4.83 -47.20 15.35
N ARG A 261 -4.54 -48.19 14.48
CA ARG A 261 -5.53 -48.87 13.59
C ARG A 261 -6.78 -49.40 14.29
N GLN A 262 -6.72 -49.70 15.58
CA GLN A 262 -7.86 -50.20 16.34
C GLN A 262 -8.88 -49.10 16.72
N ASN A 263 -8.50 -47.81 16.66
CA ASN A 263 -9.30 -46.68 17.16
C ASN A 263 -10.36 -46.11 16.18
N LYS A 264 -10.85 -46.88 15.19
CA LYS A 264 -11.87 -46.45 14.19
C LYS A 264 -11.59 -45.06 13.58
N TYR A 265 -10.72 -45.01 12.58
CA TYR A 265 -10.32 -43.76 11.95
C TYR A 265 -11.40 -43.07 11.14
N VAL A 266 -11.30 -41.75 11.11
CA VAL A 266 -12.11 -40.86 10.29
C VAL A 266 -11.29 -40.46 9.07
N LYS A 267 -11.96 -40.34 7.92
CA LYS A 267 -11.41 -39.73 6.73
C LYS A 267 -10.95 -38.31 7.06
N ILE A 268 -9.73 -37.95 6.65
CA ILE A 268 -9.28 -36.56 6.73
C ILE A 268 -9.86 -35.83 5.53
N GLU A 269 -10.74 -34.89 5.82
CA GLU A 269 -11.26 -33.94 4.84
C GLU A 269 -10.84 -32.56 5.34
N THR A 270 -10.19 -31.79 4.49
CA THR A 270 -9.84 -30.39 4.74
C THR A 270 -10.59 -29.53 3.75
N SER A 271 -11.05 -28.36 4.19
CA SER A 271 -11.64 -27.34 3.32
C SER A 271 -10.69 -26.19 3.04
N ILE A 272 -9.49 -26.22 3.64
CA ILE A 272 -8.42 -25.26 3.37
C ILE A 272 -8.05 -25.23 1.89
N THR A 273 -8.05 -24.02 1.35
CA THR A 273 -7.64 -23.75 -0.01
C THR A 273 -6.19 -23.26 -0.08
N PRO A 274 -5.51 -23.38 -1.24
CA PRO A 274 -4.22 -22.73 -1.47
C PRO A 274 -4.25 -21.22 -1.18
N GLU A 275 -5.37 -20.55 -1.44
CA GLU A 275 -5.58 -19.13 -1.15
C GLU A 275 -5.57 -18.83 0.35
N ASP A 276 -6.17 -19.69 1.18
CA ASP A 276 -6.16 -19.54 2.64
C ASP A 276 -4.74 -19.66 3.20
N VAL A 277 -4.01 -20.70 2.78
CA VAL A 277 -2.60 -20.92 3.17
C VAL A 277 -1.75 -19.74 2.73
N SER A 278 -1.98 -19.24 1.51
CA SER A 278 -1.32 -18.07 0.95
C SER A 278 -1.50 -16.84 1.83
N ALA A 279 -2.74 -16.51 2.18
CA ALA A 279 -3.04 -15.32 2.96
C ALA A 279 -2.37 -15.40 4.35
N ILE A 280 -2.40 -16.56 5.00
CA ILE A 280 -1.79 -16.77 6.31
C ILE A 280 -0.28 -16.62 6.24
N VAL A 281 0.38 -17.36 5.35
CA VAL A 281 1.85 -17.38 5.24
C VAL A 281 2.38 -16.01 4.81
N THR A 282 1.74 -15.38 3.81
CA THR A 282 2.07 -14.04 3.33
C THR A 282 2.01 -13.03 4.47
N ARG A 283 0.90 -12.98 5.21
CA ARG A 283 0.74 -12.07 6.34
C ARG A 283 1.83 -12.27 7.40
N LYS A 284 2.16 -13.52 7.71
CA LYS A 284 3.14 -13.87 8.76
C LYS A 284 4.57 -13.55 8.33
N LEU A 285 4.96 -13.88 7.10
CA LEU A 285 6.27 -13.53 6.57
C LEU A 285 6.43 -12.01 6.46
N ASN A 286 5.40 -11.29 5.97
CA ASN A 286 5.38 -9.82 5.94
C ASN A 286 5.64 -9.22 7.32
N ALA A 287 4.90 -9.68 8.34
CA ALA A 287 5.05 -9.19 9.71
C ALA A 287 6.46 -9.46 10.25
N LEU A 288 6.96 -10.68 10.08
CA LEU A 288 8.29 -11.09 10.56
C LEU A 288 9.41 -10.29 9.90
N PHE A 289 9.38 -10.15 8.58
CA PHE A 289 10.40 -9.41 7.85
C PHE A 289 10.29 -7.90 8.08
N THR A 290 9.09 -7.35 8.26
CA THR A 290 8.92 -5.95 8.68
C THR A 290 9.50 -5.72 10.07
N GLU A 291 9.31 -6.65 11.01
CA GLU A 291 9.92 -6.58 12.36
C GLU A 291 11.46 -6.56 12.27
N ILE A 292 12.04 -7.44 11.45
CA ILE A 292 13.49 -7.60 11.32
C ILE A 292 14.11 -6.41 10.56
N MET A 293 13.52 -6.03 9.43
CA MET A 293 14.10 -5.08 8.48
C MET A 293 13.64 -3.63 8.70
N GLY A 294 12.58 -3.40 9.48
CA GLY A 294 12.09 -2.08 9.88
C GLY A 294 11.17 -1.36 8.87
N SER A 295 10.84 -1.97 7.73
CA SER A 295 10.03 -1.34 6.67
C SER A 295 9.26 -2.36 5.81
N GLU A 296 8.33 -1.85 4.99
CA GLU A 296 7.44 -2.59 4.07
C GLU A 296 8.19 -3.06 2.81
N VAL A 297 9.30 -3.79 2.98
CA VAL A 297 10.26 -4.05 1.89
C VAL A 297 9.81 -5.14 0.91
N PHE A 298 8.78 -5.91 1.23
CA PHE A 298 8.53 -7.19 0.58
C PHE A 298 7.14 -7.26 -0.06
N SER A 299 7.09 -7.61 -1.35
CA SER A 299 5.86 -8.02 -2.00
C SER A 299 5.79 -9.55 -2.03
N PHE A 300 4.81 -10.11 -1.34
CA PHE A 300 4.55 -11.54 -1.35
C PHE A 300 3.44 -11.80 -2.36
N ASP A 301 3.80 -12.43 -3.47
CA ASP A 301 2.84 -12.85 -4.48
C ASP A 301 2.67 -14.37 -4.37
N ALA A 302 1.57 -14.83 -3.78
CA ALA A 302 1.28 -16.25 -3.86
C ALA A 302 0.82 -16.60 -5.28
N TYR A 303 1.61 -17.42 -5.97
CA TYR A 303 1.24 -17.97 -7.27
C TYR A 303 0.91 -19.46 -7.13
N GLU A 304 -0.17 -19.87 -7.78
CA GLU A 304 -0.62 -21.26 -7.84
C GLU A 304 0.49 -22.23 -8.32
N SER A 305 0.54 -23.42 -7.72
CA SER A 305 1.68 -24.37 -7.75
C SER A 305 2.19 -24.75 -9.15
N LYS A 306 1.36 -24.63 -10.20
CA LYS A 306 1.70 -25.04 -11.57
C LYS A 306 2.78 -24.16 -12.23
N TYR A 307 2.95 -22.92 -11.77
CA TYR A 307 3.92 -21.99 -12.34
C TYR A 307 5.32 -22.10 -11.71
N LEU A 308 5.46 -22.78 -10.58
CA LEU A 308 6.70 -22.81 -9.79
C LEU A 308 7.82 -23.63 -10.42
N ASP A 309 7.49 -24.81 -10.94
CA ASP A 309 8.48 -25.68 -11.57
C ASP A 309 8.94 -25.16 -12.94
N THR A 310 8.12 -24.33 -13.58
CA THR A 310 8.44 -23.65 -14.85
C THR A 310 9.21 -22.35 -14.62
N VAL A 311 8.97 -21.64 -13.53
CA VAL A 311 9.58 -20.34 -13.21
C VAL A 311 10.81 -20.53 -12.30
N LYS A 312 11.91 -21.04 -12.87
CA LYS A 312 13.23 -21.10 -12.20
C LYS A 312 13.98 -19.77 -12.30
N MET A 313 13.33 -18.68 -11.90
CA MET A 313 13.91 -17.33 -12.00
C MET A 313 14.96 -17.11 -10.89
N PRO A 314 16.22 -16.78 -11.25
CA PRO A 314 17.26 -16.49 -10.27
C PRO A 314 16.90 -15.32 -9.35
N GLY A 315 17.14 -15.48 -8.05
CA GLY A 315 16.96 -14.44 -7.04
C GLY A 315 15.53 -14.22 -6.54
N ASN A 316 14.55 -15.01 -7.02
CA ASN A 316 13.25 -15.12 -6.38
C ASN A 316 13.31 -16.14 -5.23
N ILE A 317 12.38 -16.00 -4.27
CA ILE A 317 12.24 -16.94 -3.16
C ILE A 317 10.98 -17.74 -3.32
N PHE A 318 11.09 -19.02 -2.99
CA PHE A 318 10.04 -20.00 -3.11
C PHE A 318 9.72 -20.57 -1.74
N VAL A 319 8.45 -20.74 -1.46
CA VAL A 319 7.93 -21.32 -0.23
C VAL A 319 7.03 -22.48 -0.60
N THR A 320 7.31 -23.67 -0.10
CA THR A 320 6.41 -24.82 -0.25
C THR A 320 5.87 -25.18 1.12
N ILE A 321 4.55 -25.30 1.22
CA ILE A 321 3.84 -25.83 2.38
C ILE A 321 3.30 -27.20 1.99
N GLU A 322 3.63 -28.22 2.78
CA GLU A 322 3.16 -29.59 2.57
C GLU A 322 2.41 -30.05 3.81
N THR A 323 1.20 -30.59 3.61
CA THR A 323 0.44 -31.25 4.68
C THR A 323 0.43 -32.74 4.44
N GLU A 324 0.87 -33.52 5.43
CA GLU A 324 0.96 -34.99 5.34
C GLU A 324 0.25 -35.66 6.52
N ASN A 325 -0.40 -36.81 6.26
CA ASN A 325 -0.92 -37.65 7.32
C ASN A 325 0.23 -38.08 8.25
N THR A 326 -0.02 -38.10 9.56
CA THR A 326 0.97 -38.58 10.54
C THR A 326 0.37 -39.65 11.46
N PRO A 327 1.15 -40.66 11.89
CA PRO A 327 0.70 -41.59 12.92
C PRO A 327 0.61 -40.91 14.29
N ARG A 328 1.17 -39.72 14.47
CA ARG A 328 1.11 -39.01 15.75
C ARG A 328 -0.30 -38.55 16.06
N THR A 329 -0.66 -38.63 17.35
CA THR A 329 -1.88 -38.01 17.85
C THR A 329 -1.54 -36.73 18.57
N PHE A 330 -2.39 -35.71 18.40
CA PHE A 330 -2.25 -34.43 19.07
C PHE A 330 -3.37 -34.29 20.10
N THR A 331 -2.97 -33.81 21.28
CA THR A 331 -3.89 -33.52 22.37
C THR A 331 -4.44 -32.11 22.23
N TRP A 332 -5.72 -31.97 22.57
CA TRP A 332 -6.42 -30.71 22.57
C TRP A 332 -5.83 -29.73 23.59
N SER A 333 -5.58 -28.46 23.22
CA SER A 333 -5.12 -27.44 24.18
C SER A 333 -6.26 -26.64 24.83
N GLY A 334 -7.51 -26.84 24.40
CA GLY A 334 -8.70 -26.22 25.00
C GLY A 334 -9.35 -27.10 26.08
N SER A 335 -10.37 -26.57 26.75
CA SER A 335 -11.04 -27.26 27.88
C SER A 335 -12.12 -28.26 27.47
N GLU A 336 -12.76 -28.09 26.31
CA GLU A 336 -13.93 -28.90 25.89
C GLU A 336 -13.59 -30.37 25.59
N TYR A 337 -12.37 -30.64 25.10
CA TYR A 337 -11.93 -31.98 24.71
C TYR A 337 -10.52 -32.30 25.23
N SER A 338 -10.13 -31.76 26.40
CA SER A 338 -8.78 -31.85 26.97
C SER A 338 -8.24 -33.28 27.16
N ASN A 339 -9.12 -34.29 27.19
CA ASN A 339 -8.77 -35.70 27.33
C ASN A 339 -8.86 -36.50 26.01
N CYS A 340 -9.09 -35.84 24.88
CA CYS A 340 -9.20 -36.47 23.57
C CYS A 340 -7.90 -36.29 22.78
N SER A 341 -7.40 -37.40 22.23
CA SER A 341 -6.26 -37.43 21.31
C SER A 341 -6.78 -37.70 19.91
N PHE A 342 -6.47 -36.81 18.98
CA PHE A 342 -6.89 -36.95 17.58
C PHE A 342 -5.69 -37.31 16.71
N PRO A 343 -5.88 -38.10 15.65
CA PRO A 343 -4.85 -38.25 14.61
C PRO A 343 -4.54 -36.85 14.07
N GLY A 344 -3.29 -36.58 13.71
CA GLY A 344 -2.95 -35.26 13.20
C GLY A 344 -2.52 -35.22 11.76
N ILE A 345 -2.27 -33.98 11.36
CA ILE A 345 -1.65 -33.61 10.09
C ILE A 345 -0.36 -32.90 10.44
N ASP A 346 0.72 -33.38 9.84
CA ASP A 346 2.02 -32.75 9.92
C ASP A 346 2.11 -31.66 8.84
N VAL A 347 2.58 -30.48 9.23
CA VAL A 347 2.76 -29.34 8.31
C VAL A 347 4.25 -29.08 8.14
N ARG A 348 4.78 -29.28 6.94
CA ARG A 348 6.15 -28.95 6.59
C ARG A 348 6.19 -27.65 5.81
N MET A 349 7.15 -26.81 6.11
CA MET A 349 7.42 -25.59 5.36
C MET A 349 8.87 -25.59 4.89
N THR A 350 9.04 -25.41 3.60
CA THR A 350 10.35 -25.32 2.94
C THR A 350 10.48 -23.98 2.24
N ILE A 351 11.50 -23.22 2.58
CA ILE A 351 11.89 -21.98 1.90
C ILE A 351 13.15 -22.26 1.09
N TYR A 352 13.16 -21.91 -0.19
CA TYR A 352 14.27 -22.17 -1.10
C TYR A 352 14.40 -21.10 -2.18
N HIS A 353 15.51 -21.12 -2.91
CA HIS A 353 15.72 -20.29 -4.10
C HIS A 353 16.42 -21.09 -5.19
N TYR A 354 16.43 -20.56 -6.42
CA TYR A 354 17.23 -21.13 -7.51
C TYR A 354 18.51 -20.34 -7.72
N VAL A 355 19.64 -21.04 -7.73
CA VAL A 355 20.94 -20.51 -8.18
C VAL A 355 21.35 -21.33 -9.38
N ASN A 356 21.59 -20.70 -10.53
CA ASN A 356 21.94 -21.39 -11.77
C ASN A 356 20.98 -22.56 -12.13
N ARG A 357 19.67 -22.38 -11.86
CA ARG A 357 18.60 -23.38 -12.04
C ARG A 357 18.64 -24.59 -11.09
N GLU A 358 19.54 -24.58 -10.09
CA GLU A 358 19.60 -25.58 -9.04
C GLU A 358 18.82 -25.13 -7.80
N LYS A 359 17.99 -26.02 -7.27
CA LYS A 359 17.20 -25.77 -6.04
C LYS A 359 18.14 -25.75 -4.85
N ASN A 360 18.22 -24.59 -4.21
CA ASN A 360 18.98 -24.39 -2.98
C ASN A 360 18.01 -24.19 -1.83
N ILE A 361 17.91 -25.20 -0.96
CA ILE A 361 17.05 -25.15 0.24
C ILE A 361 17.68 -24.18 1.23
N LEU A 362 16.94 -23.14 1.58
CA LEU A 362 17.35 -22.12 2.54
C LEU A 362 16.89 -22.48 3.95
N TRP A 363 15.70 -23.08 4.07
CA TRP A 363 15.13 -23.54 5.32
C TRP A 363 14.13 -24.65 5.04
N ASP A 364 14.15 -25.72 5.84
CA ASP A 364 13.17 -26.81 5.76
C ASP A 364 12.88 -27.30 7.18
N ARG A 365 11.62 -27.21 7.59
CA ARG A 365 11.19 -27.63 8.92
C ARG A 365 9.80 -28.21 8.90
N LEU A 366 9.63 -29.24 9.72
CA LEU A 366 8.34 -29.68 10.20
C LEU A 366 7.91 -28.74 11.34
N LEU A 367 6.75 -28.11 11.19
CA LEU A 367 6.20 -27.15 12.13
C LEU A 367 5.60 -27.87 13.35
N ASP A 368 5.70 -27.24 14.52
CA ASP A 368 5.07 -27.75 15.73
C ASP A 368 3.55 -27.59 15.61
N ALA A 369 2.81 -28.70 15.56
CA ALA A 369 1.37 -28.66 15.40
C ALA A 369 0.68 -27.88 16.53
N LYS A 370 -0.28 -27.03 16.18
CA LYS A 370 -1.12 -26.27 17.10
C LYS A 370 -2.59 -26.53 16.80
N CYS A 371 -3.44 -26.59 17.82
CA CYS A 371 -4.88 -26.71 17.63
C CYS A 371 -5.66 -25.97 18.72
N THR A 372 -6.56 -25.05 18.34
CA THR A 372 -7.35 -24.22 19.28
C THR A 372 -8.87 -24.13 18.98
N TYR A 373 -9.39 -24.87 18.00
CA TYR A 373 -10.79 -25.23 17.74
C TYR A 373 -11.70 -25.38 18.98
N LYS A 374 -12.62 -24.43 19.17
CA LYS A 374 -13.67 -24.51 20.19
C LYS A 374 -15.01 -24.60 19.48
N ALA A 375 -15.81 -25.61 19.81
CA ALA A 375 -17.11 -25.80 19.21
C ALA A 375 -18.01 -26.68 20.08
N GLU A 376 -19.30 -26.35 20.11
CA GLU A 376 -20.32 -27.13 20.80
C GLU A 376 -20.44 -28.55 20.24
N ASN A 377 -20.22 -28.74 18.93
CA ASN A 377 -20.19 -30.04 18.26
C ASN A 377 -18.86 -30.24 17.52
N LEU A 378 -18.31 -31.45 17.59
CA LEU A 378 -17.08 -31.82 16.87
C LEU A 378 -17.36 -31.97 15.37
N ASN A 379 -16.90 -31.01 14.57
CA ASN A 379 -16.75 -31.15 13.13
C ASN A 379 -15.30 -31.52 12.82
N VAL A 380 -15.10 -32.68 12.18
CA VAL A 380 -13.76 -33.23 11.93
C VAL A 380 -13.02 -32.41 10.87
N THR A 381 -13.70 -31.88 9.87
CA THR A 381 -13.10 -31.01 8.85
C THR A 381 -12.57 -29.73 9.48
N ASP A 382 -13.42 -29.04 10.27
CA ASP A 382 -13.04 -27.78 10.93
C ASP A 382 -11.90 -27.98 11.93
N LEU A 383 -11.83 -29.15 12.59
CA LEU A 383 -10.72 -29.52 13.47
C LEU A 383 -9.39 -29.54 12.72
N TYR A 384 -9.34 -30.22 11.57
CA TYR A 384 -8.11 -30.35 10.77
C TYR A 384 -7.71 -29.04 10.10
N ASP A 385 -8.69 -28.29 9.58
CA ASP A 385 -8.46 -26.95 9.04
C ASP A 385 -7.92 -26.01 10.13
N ASN A 386 -8.46 -26.09 11.34
CA ASN A 386 -7.93 -25.34 12.47
C ASN A 386 -6.49 -25.75 12.82
N MET A 387 -6.19 -27.05 12.79
CA MET A 387 -4.84 -27.56 13.07
C MET A 387 -3.83 -27.00 12.08
N ILE A 388 -4.11 -27.08 10.78
CA ILE A 388 -3.24 -26.54 9.72
C ILE A 388 -3.11 -25.02 9.87
N THR A 389 -4.23 -24.31 9.99
CA THR A 389 -4.27 -22.84 10.12
C THR A 389 -3.45 -22.37 11.32
N LYS A 390 -3.67 -22.95 12.51
CA LYS A 390 -2.99 -22.50 13.73
C LYS A 390 -1.51 -22.84 13.73
N THR A 391 -1.15 -23.99 13.15
CA THR A 391 0.25 -24.38 12.97
C THR A 391 0.96 -23.35 12.09
N LEU A 392 0.39 -23.00 10.94
CA LEU A 392 0.91 -21.96 10.06
C LEU A 392 0.91 -20.58 10.73
N GLU A 393 -0.11 -20.23 11.51
CA GLU A 393 -0.12 -18.96 12.23
C GLU A 393 0.98 -18.85 13.29
N SER A 394 1.58 -19.95 13.73
CA SER A 394 2.62 -19.97 14.76
C SER A 394 4.03 -20.26 14.24
N PHE A 395 4.25 -20.38 12.92
CA PHE A 395 5.57 -20.80 12.42
C PHE A 395 6.70 -19.85 12.84
N ASP A 396 6.39 -18.58 13.13
CA ASP A 396 7.37 -17.61 13.61
C ASP A 396 7.94 -17.99 14.98
N GLU A 397 7.22 -18.74 15.81
CA GLU A 397 7.74 -19.33 17.05
C GLU A 397 8.85 -20.34 16.74
N SER A 398 8.65 -21.17 15.71
CA SER A 398 9.65 -22.14 15.24
C SER A 398 10.88 -21.49 14.60
N LEU A 399 10.79 -20.20 14.22
CA LEU A 399 11.93 -19.42 13.70
C LEU A 399 12.76 -18.77 14.82
N LYS A 400 12.14 -18.50 15.98
CA LYS A 400 12.76 -17.90 17.17
C LYS A 400 13.49 -18.94 18.05
N LYS A 401 13.17 -20.22 17.91
CA LYS A 401 13.86 -21.36 18.55
C LYS A 401 14.93 -21.91 17.60
#